data_AF-A0A6G0HEZ7-F1
#
_entry.id   AF-A0A6G0HEZ7-F1
#
_cell.length_a   1.000
_cell.length_b   1.000
_cell.length_c   1.000
_cell.angle_alpha   90.00
_cell.angle_beta   90.00
_cell.angle_gamma   90.00
#
_symmetry.space_group_name_H-M   'P 1'
#
loop_
_entity.id
_entity.type
_entity.pdbx_description
1 polymer ?
#
loop_
_entity_poly.entity_id
_entity_poly.type
_entity_poly.pdbx_seq_one_letter_code
_entity_poly.pdbx_strand_id
1 'polypeptide(L)'
;MVMREWEEAEREAKNLPRADKKAVIQRFQEKVEALEQEAASERQQLVETHMARVETLLNERRRLALESYLTALQQDQPRPRHVFSLLKKYLRAEQKDRQHTLKHFEHVRMVDPKKAAQIRPQVLTHLRVIEERMNQSLGLLYKVPGLADDIQDQVELLQREQAEMAQQLANLQTDVRMSYGNDALMPDQELGDGQTDFLPQEDTLGLGGIGFIHPESFNQPNTENQGTH
;
A
#
# COMPACT_ATOMS: atom_id res chain seq x y z
N MET A 1 34.14 7.89 2.46
CA MET A 1 34.95 8.97 1.86
C MET A 1 34.78 10.26 2.64
N VAL A 2 33.54 10.72 2.85
CA VAL A 2 33.19 11.95 3.58
C VAL A 2 33.70 11.98 5.03
N MET A 3 33.64 10.86 5.76
CA MET A 3 34.18 10.79 7.14
C MET A 3 35.71 10.90 7.21
N ARG A 4 36.45 10.50 6.16
CA ARG A 4 37.91 10.69 6.10
C ARG A 4 38.28 12.14 5.76
N GLU A 5 37.55 12.74 4.82
CA GLU A 5 37.70 14.16 4.51
C GLU A 5 37.34 15.05 5.71
N TRP A 6 36.39 14.62 6.54
CA TRP A 6 36.07 15.25 7.82
C TRP A 6 37.25 15.16 8.79
N GLU A 7 37.81 13.96 9.01
CA GLU A 7 38.94 13.79 9.94
C GLU A 7 40.19 14.58 9.50
N GLU A 8 40.42 14.73 8.19
CA GLU A 8 41.51 15.53 7.63
C GLU A 8 41.24 17.03 7.78
N ALA A 9 40.05 17.49 7.44
CA ALA A 9 39.69 18.90 7.59
C ALA A 9 39.54 19.33 9.05
N GLU A 10 39.11 18.45 9.96
CA GLU A 10 39.07 18.72 11.41
C GLU A 10 40.51 18.83 11.99
N ARG A 11 41.43 18.01 11.47
CA ARG A 11 42.85 18.05 11.86
C ARG A 11 43.53 19.33 11.38
N GLU A 12 43.25 19.78 10.16
CA GLU A 12 43.72 21.05 9.63
C GLU A 12 43.04 22.25 10.33
N ALA A 13 41.74 22.13 10.61
CA ALA A 13 40.97 23.16 11.27
C ALA A 13 41.44 23.42 12.70
N LYS A 14 42.04 22.46 13.43
CA LYS A 14 42.59 22.69 14.78
C LYS A 14 43.56 23.87 14.85
N ASN A 15 44.32 24.11 13.78
CA ASN A 15 45.31 25.18 13.68
C ASN A 15 44.76 26.51 13.11
N LEU A 16 43.47 26.55 12.71
CA LEU A 16 42.85 27.71 12.09
C LEU A 16 42.24 28.70 13.11
N PRO A 17 42.11 30.00 12.74
CA PRO A 17 41.31 30.99 13.47
C PRO A 17 39.85 30.54 13.65
N ARG A 18 39.18 31.10 14.67
CA ARG A 18 37.79 30.74 15.04
C ARG A 18 36.78 30.91 13.89
N ALA A 19 36.97 31.92 13.04
CA ALA A 19 36.11 32.17 11.89
C ALA A 19 36.20 31.06 10.84
N ASP A 20 37.42 30.63 10.52
CA ASP A 20 37.68 29.58 9.52
C ASP A 20 37.25 28.20 10.03
N LYS A 21 37.42 27.92 11.34
CA LYS A 21 36.85 26.73 11.99
C LYS A 21 35.33 26.66 11.81
N LYS A 22 34.62 27.79 11.98
CA LYS A 22 33.17 27.86 11.79
C LYS A 22 32.77 27.64 10.32
N ALA A 23 33.53 28.21 9.38
CA ALA A 23 33.30 28.00 7.95
C ALA A 23 33.49 26.54 7.53
N VAL A 24 34.50 25.86 8.08
CA VAL A 24 34.72 24.42 7.85
C VAL A 24 33.53 23.61 8.37
N ILE A 25 33.12 23.81 9.63
CA ILE A 25 31.98 23.09 10.22
C ILE A 25 30.70 23.30 9.40
N GLN A 26 30.40 24.55 9.00
CA GLN A 26 29.24 24.89 8.18
C GLN A 26 29.26 24.16 6.84
N ARG A 27 30.38 24.20 6.12
CA ARG A 27 30.54 23.52 4.83
C ARG A 27 30.33 22.01 4.96
N PHE A 28 30.78 21.40 6.05
CA PHE A 28 30.54 19.98 6.28
C PHE A 28 29.10 19.67 6.66
N GLN A 29 28.44 20.52 7.45
CA GLN A 29 27.00 20.38 7.71
C GLN A 29 26.19 20.42 6.41
N GLU A 30 26.46 21.40 5.55
CA GLU A 30 25.84 21.49 4.21
C GLU A 30 26.15 20.27 3.35
N LYS A 31 27.40 19.76 3.40
CA LYS A 31 27.80 18.57 2.66
C LYS A 31 27.09 17.31 3.17
N VAL A 32 26.94 17.15 4.48
CA VAL A 32 26.23 16.01 5.09
C VAL A 32 24.75 16.09 4.75
N GLU A 33 24.13 17.26 4.90
CA GLU A 33 22.71 17.48 4.56
C GLU A 33 22.44 17.20 3.07
N ALA A 34 23.29 17.68 2.17
CA ALA A 34 23.17 17.41 0.74
C ALA A 34 23.25 15.91 0.43
N LEU A 35 24.16 15.17 1.09
CA LEU A 35 24.29 13.72 0.91
C LEU A 35 23.12 12.94 1.51
N GLU A 36 22.59 13.38 2.66
CA GLU A 36 21.39 12.79 3.26
C GLU A 36 20.17 12.99 2.35
N GLN A 37 20.04 14.17 1.76
CA GLN A 37 18.99 14.48 0.80
C GLN A 37 19.14 13.67 -0.50
N GLU A 38 20.35 13.56 -1.05
CA GLU A 38 20.65 12.73 -2.21
C GLU A 38 20.29 11.26 -1.92
N ALA A 39 20.77 10.70 -0.81
CA ALA A 39 20.46 9.33 -0.42
C ALA A 39 18.95 9.10 -0.18
N ALA A 40 18.23 10.09 0.37
CA ALA A 40 16.78 10.01 0.52
C ALA A 40 16.07 10.00 -0.84
N SER A 41 16.49 10.85 -1.78
CA SER A 41 15.92 10.91 -3.12
C SER A 41 16.17 9.63 -3.92
N GLU A 42 17.38 9.07 -3.86
CA GLU A 42 17.72 7.79 -4.49
C GLU A 42 16.87 6.64 -3.95
N ARG A 43 16.73 6.55 -2.62
CA ARG A 43 15.87 5.53 -1.99
C ARG A 43 14.42 5.67 -2.47
N GLN A 44 13.90 6.90 -2.56
CA GLN A 44 12.55 7.13 -3.03
C GLN A 44 12.38 6.68 -4.49
N GLN A 45 13.28 7.09 -5.39
CA GLN A 45 13.24 6.70 -6.80
C GLN A 45 13.33 5.17 -6.98
N LEU A 46 14.15 4.50 -6.17
CA LEU A 46 14.25 3.04 -6.17
C LEU A 46 12.93 2.38 -5.76
N VAL A 47 12.27 2.88 -4.70
CA VAL A 47 10.97 2.37 -4.27
C VAL A 47 9.91 2.59 -5.35
N GLU A 48 9.83 3.77 -5.94
CA GLU A 48 8.86 4.08 -7.00
C GLU A 48 9.05 3.19 -8.24
N THR A 49 10.30 3.03 -8.68
CA THR A 49 10.63 2.14 -9.81
C THR A 49 10.32 0.68 -9.49
N HIS A 50 10.65 0.23 -8.28
CA HIS A 50 10.32 -1.12 -7.82
C HIS A 50 8.81 -1.35 -7.82
N MET A 51 8.03 -0.41 -7.28
CA MET A 51 6.57 -0.48 -7.22
C MET A 51 5.95 -0.61 -8.60
N ALA A 52 6.33 0.25 -9.55
CA ALA A 52 5.80 0.21 -10.91
C ALA A 52 6.11 -1.13 -11.61
N ARG A 53 7.31 -1.67 -11.41
CA ARG A 53 7.71 -2.98 -11.96
C ARG A 53 6.93 -4.13 -11.34
N VAL A 54 6.80 -4.14 -10.01
CA VAL A 54 6.07 -5.20 -9.30
C VAL A 54 4.59 -5.17 -9.66
N GLU A 55 3.98 -3.98 -9.73
CA GLU A 55 2.58 -3.83 -10.14
C GLU A 55 2.36 -4.37 -11.55
N THR A 56 3.23 -4.04 -12.50
CA THR A 56 3.17 -4.56 -13.88
C THR A 56 3.24 -6.09 -13.89
N LEU A 57 4.20 -6.67 -13.15
CA LEU A 57 4.38 -8.13 -13.06
C LEU A 57 3.18 -8.83 -12.40
N LEU A 58 2.64 -8.25 -11.33
CA LEU A 58 1.46 -8.77 -10.64
C LEU A 58 0.23 -8.73 -11.55
N ASN A 59 0.04 -7.61 -12.26
CA ASN A 59 -1.05 -7.45 -13.22
C ASN A 59 -0.95 -8.45 -14.38
N GLU A 60 0.23 -8.65 -14.96
CA GLU A 60 0.42 -9.62 -16.03
C GLU A 60 0.15 -11.05 -15.55
N ARG A 61 0.69 -11.43 -14.38
CA ARG A 61 0.48 -12.76 -13.80
C ARG A 61 -0.98 -13.02 -13.47
N ARG A 62 -1.68 -12.01 -12.94
CA ARG A 62 -3.12 -12.03 -12.65
C ARG A 62 -3.91 -12.22 -13.95
N ARG A 63 -3.63 -11.41 -14.97
CA ARG A 63 -4.29 -11.48 -16.29
C ARG A 63 -4.16 -12.85 -16.92
N LEU A 64 -2.95 -13.39 -17.00
CA LEU A 64 -2.70 -14.71 -17.58
C LEU A 64 -3.38 -15.84 -16.80
N ALA A 65 -3.40 -15.76 -15.46
CA ALA A 65 -4.07 -16.76 -14.64
C ALA A 65 -5.59 -16.70 -14.79
N LEU A 66 -6.16 -15.48 -14.89
CA LEU A 66 -7.59 -15.28 -15.13
C LEU A 66 -8.01 -15.77 -16.51
N GLU A 67 -7.27 -15.39 -17.56
CA GLU A 67 -7.52 -15.84 -18.93
C GLU A 67 -7.48 -17.37 -19.03
N SER A 68 -6.51 -18.01 -18.38
CA SER A 68 -6.41 -19.47 -18.33
C SER A 68 -7.64 -20.09 -17.64
N TYR A 69 -8.07 -19.52 -16.52
CA TYR A 69 -9.25 -19.97 -15.77
C TYR A 69 -10.55 -19.82 -16.58
N LEU A 70 -10.78 -18.66 -17.18
CA LEU A 70 -11.94 -18.39 -18.02
C LEU A 70 -11.99 -19.31 -19.25
N THR A 71 -10.84 -19.55 -19.88
CA THR A 71 -10.73 -20.48 -21.00
C THR A 71 -11.14 -21.90 -20.59
N ALA A 72 -10.73 -22.36 -19.41
CA ALA A 72 -11.11 -23.68 -18.90
C ALA A 72 -12.60 -23.77 -18.52
N LEU A 73 -13.21 -22.66 -18.07
CA LEU A 73 -14.65 -22.59 -17.82
C LEU A 73 -15.49 -22.66 -19.10
N GLN A 74 -14.98 -22.11 -20.20
CA GLN A 74 -15.68 -22.05 -21.49
C GLN A 74 -15.54 -23.31 -22.35
N GLN A 75 -14.80 -24.32 -21.89
CA GLN A 75 -14.68 -25.60 -22.60
C GLN A 75 -16.02 -26.34 -22.63
N ASP A 76 -16.35 -27.01 -23.74
CA ASP A 76 -17.60 -27.78 -23.91
C ASP A 76 -17.82 -28.82 -22.80
N GLN A 77 -16.73 -29.39 -22.29
CA GLN A 77 -16.72 -30.29 -21.14
C GLN A 77 -15.67 -29.81 -20.11
N PRO A 78 -16.05 -28.88 -19.20
CA PRO A 78 -15.11 -28.34 -18.22
C PRO A 78 -14.75 -29.43 -17.22
N ARG A 79 -13.45 -29.65 -16.99
CA ARG A 79 -12.97 -30.63 -16.01
C ARG A 79 -12.90 -29.98 -14.62
N PRO A 80 -13.72 -30.38 -13.63
CA PRO A 80 -13.83 -29.68 -12.34
C PRO A 80 -12.49 -29.51 -11.62
N ARG A 81 -11.69 -30.58 -11.52
CA ARG A 81 -10.35 -30.54 -10.91
C ARG A 81 -9.37 -29.60 -11.63
N HIS A 82 -9.46 -29.50 -12.96
CA HIS A 82 -8.60 -28.62 -13.73
C HIS A 82 -8.99 -27.16 -13.54
N VAL A 83 -10.29 -26.87 -13.60
CA VAL A 83 -10.85 -25.53 -13.33
C VAL A 83 -10.47 -25.07 -11.91
N PHE A 84 -10.63 -25.93 -10.90
CA PHE A 84 -10.23 -25.62 -9.53
C PHE A 84 -8.73 -25.30 -9.41
N SER A 85 -7.87 -26.08 -10.07
CA SER A 85 -6.42 -25.82 -10.07
C SER A 85 -6.07 -24.44 -10.66
N LEU A 86 -6.74 -24.05 -11.75
CA LEU A 86 -6.56 -22.75 -12.38
C LEU A 86 -7.12 -21.61 -11.53
N LEU A 87 -8.29 -21.79 -10.92
CA LEU A 87 -8.86 -20.86 -9.94
C LEU A 87 -7.90 -20.65 -8.76
N LYS A 88 -7.37 -21.74 -8.19
CA LYS A 88 -6.39 -21.67 -7.10
C LYS A 88 -5.13 -20.92 -7.53
N LYS A 89 -4.65 -21.10 -8.77
CA LYS A 89 -3.52 -20.35 -9.33
C LYS A 89 -3.83 -18.86 -9.46
N TYR A 90 -5.04 -18.52 -9.90
CA TYR A 90 -5.53 -17.15 -10.02
C TYR A 90 -5.67 -16.46 -8.66
N LEU A 91 -6.35 -17.08 -7.69
CA LEU A 91 -6.47 -16.52 -6.34
C LEU A 91 -5.12 -16.33 -5.65
N ARG A 92 -4.14 -17.21 -5.91
CA ARG A 92 -2.76 -16.99 -5.44
C ARG A 92 -2.09 -15.77 -6.08
N ALA A 93 -2.44 -15.39 -7.30
CA ALA A 93 -1.94 -14.17 -7.93
C ALA A 93 -2.57 -12.93 -7.26
N GLU A 94 -3.88 -12.96 -7.02
CA GLU A 94 -4.59 -11.91 -6.27
C GLU A 94 -4.06 -11.73 -4.86
N GLN A 95 -3.81 -12.84 -4.16
CA GLN A 95 -3.30 -12.79 -2.79
C GLN A 95 -1.87 -12.23 -2.71
N LYS A 96 -1.06 -12.45 -3.75
CA LYS A 96 0.27 -11.83 -3.85
C LYS A 96 0.18 -10.32 -4.04
N ASP A 97 -0.79 -9.84 -4.82
CA ASP A 97 -1.05 -8.41 -4.99
C ASP A 97 -1.47 -7.79 -3.66
N ARG A 98 -2.46 -8.37 -2.99
CA ARG A 98 -2.89 -7.97 -1.64
C ARG A 98 -1.72 -7.88 -0.65
N GLN A 99 -0.91 -8.93 -0.57
CA GLN A 99 0.24 -8.97 0.34
C GLN A 99 1.27 -7.89 0.00
N HIS A 100 1.53 -7.66 -1.28
CA HIS A 100 2.49 -6.65 -1.72
C HIS A 100 2.02 -5.24 -1.35
N THR A 101 0.76 -4.89 -1.65
CA THR A 101 0.16 -3.60 -1.28
C THR A 101 0.26 -3.34 0.22
N LEU A 102 -0.02 -4.37 1.04
CA LEU A 102 0.03 -4.24 2.50
C LEU A 102 1.45 -4.05 3.03
N LYS A 103 2.42 -4.83 2.55
CA LYS A 103 3.83 -4.66 2.94
C LYS A 103 4.37 -3.29 2.54
N HIS A 104 4.00 -2.81 1.35
CA HIS A 104 4.38 -1.47 0.92
C HIS A 104 3.79 -0.39 1.83
N PHE A 105 2.48 -0.48 2.11
CA PHE A 105 1.82 0.47 3.00
C PHE A 105 2.42 0.47 4.41
N GLU A 106 2.76 -0.71 4.95
CA GLU A 106 3.43 -0.85 6.23
C GLU A 106 4.81 -0.19 6.23
N HIS A 107 5.60 -0.39 5.18
CA HIS A 107 6.89 0.29 5.03
C HIS A 107 6.73 1.82 4.99
N VAL A 108 5.82 2.33 4.16
CA VAL A 108 5.55 3.78 4.09
C VAL A 108 5.09 4.30 5.45
N ARG A 109 4.25 3.56 6.18
CA ARG A 109 3.83 3.94 7.54
C ARG A 109 4.99 4.05 8.53
N MET A 110 6.00 3.19 8.42
CA MET A 110 7.17 3.20 9.30
C MET A 110 8.19 4.30 8.94
N VAL A 111 8.33 4.61 7.65
CA VAL A 111 9.32 5.60 7.15
C VAL A 111 8.74 7.02 7.08
N ASP A 112 7.47 7.16 6.69
CA ASP A 112 6.76 8.44 6.55
C ASP A 112 5.25 8.29 6.90
N PRO A 113 4.89 8.51 8.18
CA PRO A 113 3.50 8.44 8.64
C PRO A 113 2.56 9.44 7.94
N LYS A 114 3.07 10.59 7.49
CA LYS A 114 2.27 11.62 6.82
C LYS A 114 1.90 11.16 5.42
N LYS A 115 2.87 10.65 4.66
CA LYS A 115 2.61 10.03 3.34
C LYS A 115 1.68 8.83 3.47
N ALA A 116 1.87 7.99 4.50
CA ALA A 116 0.98 6.86 4.76
C ALA A 116 -0.48 7.29 4.96
N ALA A 117 -0.73 8.37 5.72
CA ALA A 117 -2.09 8.90 5.90
C ALA A 117 -2.72 9.36 4.57
N GLN A 118 -1.92 9.96 3.68
CA GLN A 118 -2.37 10.43 2.37
C GLN A 118 -2.72 9.29 1.41
N ILE A 119 -1.90 8.22 1.36
CA ILE A 119 -2.12 7.09 0.45
C ILE A 119 -3.11 6.05 0.99
N ARG A 120 -3.46 6.10 2.28
CA ARG A 120 -4.34 5.13 2.95
C ARG A 120 -5.68 4.93 2.22
N PRO A 121 -6.41 5.97 1.77
CA PRO A 121 -7.66 5.77 1.04
C PRO A 121 -7.46 4.97 -0.26
N GLN A 122 -6.37 5.27 -0.99
CA GLN A 122 -6.05 4.58 -2.24
C GLN A 122 -5.71 3.10 -2.00
N VAL A 123 -4.95 2.80 -0.94
CA VAL A 123 -4.64 1.43 -0.52
C VAL A 123 -5.91 0.66 -0.17
N LEU A 124 -6.83 1.25 0.60
CA LEU A 124 -8.09 0.60 0.96
C LEU A 124 -8.97 0.32 -0.27
N THR A 125 -9.03 1.25 -1.22
CA THR A 125 -9.73 1.05 -2.48
C THR A 125 -9.13 -0.11 -3.27
N HIS A 126 -7.79 -0.18 -3.40
CA HIS A 126 -7.13 -1.28 -4.11
C HIS A 126 -7.42 -2.64 -3.47
N LEU A 127 -7.35 -2.73 -2.13
CA LEU A 127 -7.67 -3.95 -1.39
C LEU A 127 -9.12 -4.38 -1.61
N ARG A 128 -10.08 -3.45 -1.60
CA ARG A 128 -11.49 -3.74 -1.89
C ARG A 128 -11.66 -4.28 -3.31
N VAL A 129 -11.01 -3.65 -4.30
CA VAL A 129 -11.07 -4.10 -5.71
C VAL A 129 -10.51 -5.52 -5.87
N ILE A 130 -9.44 -5.88 -5.14
CA ILE A 130 -8.92 -7.26 -5.12
C ILE A 130 -9.99 -8.22 -4.58
N GLU A 131 -10.60 -7.91 -3.44
CA GLU A 131 -11.62 -8.76 -2.81
C GLU A 131 -12.86 -8.94 -3.70
N GLU A 132 -13.39 -7.85 -4.26
CA GLU A 132 -14.52 -7.88 -5.19
C GLU A 132 -14.22 -8.76 -6.40
N ARG A 133 -13.01 -8.63 -6.97
CA ARG A 133 -12.59 -9.39 -8.14
C ARG A 133 -12.40 -10.88 -7.84
N MET A 134 -11.85 -11.22 -6.67
CA MET A 134 -11.78 -12.61 -6.19
C MET A 134 -13.18 -13.20 -6.03
N ASN A 135 -14.09 -12.46 -5.40
CA ASN A 135 -15.48 -12.89 -5.18
C ASN A 135 -16.24 -13.07 -6.49
N GLN A 136 -16.07 -12.16 -7.45
CA GLN A 136 -16.65 -12.28 -8.79
C GLN A 136 -16.16 -13.55 -9.49
N SER A 137 -14.85 -13.84 -9.39
CA SER A 137 -14.24 -15.02 -10.02
C SER A 137 -14.73 -16.32 -9.38
N LEU A 138 -14.88 -16.37 -8.05
CA LEU A 138 -15.52 -17.49 -7.35
C LEU A 138 -16.98 -17.66 -7.77
N GLY A 139 -17.71 -16.55 -7.94
CA GLY A 139 -19.10 -16.54 -8.40
C GLY A 139 -19.31 -17.13 -9.80
N LEU A 140 -18.28 -17.13 -10.67
CA LEU A 140 -18.36 -17.74 -12.00
C LEU A 140 -18.53 -19.26 -11.96
N LEU A 141 -18.06 -19.93 -10.90
CA LEU A 141 -18.23 -21.38 -10.75
C LEU A 141 -19.71 -21.79 -10.70
N TYR A 142 -20.54 -21.01 -9.99
CA TYR A 142 -21.96 -21.28 -9.82
C TYR A 142 -22.80 -20.98 -11.07
N LYS A 143 -22.20 -20.34 -12.09
CA LYS A 143 -22.85 -20.11 -13.38
C LYS A 143 -22.76 -21.34 -14.30
N VAL A 144 -21.84 -22.27 -14.03
CA VAL A 144 -21.69 -23.50 -14.80
C VAL A 144 -22.40 -24.65 -14.06
N PRO A 145 -23.50 -25.20 -14.58
CA PRO A 145 -24.28 -26.21 -13.88
C PRO A 145 -23.47 -27.49 -13.63
N GLY A 146 -23.58 -28.05 -12.42
CA GLY A 146 -22.88 -29.28 -11.99
C GLY A 146 -21.38 -29.12 -11.69
N LEU A 147 -20.74 -28.04 -12.14
CA LEU A 147 -19.32 -27.82 -11.92
C LEU A 147 -19.01 -27.48 -10.47
N ALA A 148 -19.84 -26.64 -9.84
CA ALA A 148 -19.66 -26.21 -8.46
C ALA A 148 -19.84 -27.40 -7.48
N ASP A 149 -20.81 -28.28 -7.75
CA ASP A 149 -21.12 -29.43 -6.90
C ASP A 149 -19.92 -30.38 -6.75
N ASP A 150 -19.15 -30.58 -7.81
CA ASP A 150 -17.98 -31.48 -7.85
C ASP A 150 -16.75 -30.95 -7.09
N ILE A 151 -16.67 -29.64 -6.83
CA ILE A 151 -15.51 -28.99 -6.20
C ILE A 151 -15.87 -28.11 -5.00
N GLN A 152 -17.11 -28.14 -4.55
CA GLN A 152 -17.62 -27.27 -3.50
C GLN A 152 -16.76 -27.33 -2.24
N ASP A 153 -16.50 -28.53 -1.71
CA ASP A 153 -15.67 -28.73 -0.51
C ASP A 153 -14.27 -28.10 -0.65
N GLN A 154 -13.69 -28.18 -1.86
CA GLN A 154 -12.36 -27.64 -2.14
C GLN A 154 -12.38 -26.12 -2.21
N VAL A 155 -13.47 -25.54 -2.75
CA VAL A 155 -13.68 -24.10 -2.84
C VAL A 155 -13.96 -23.51 -1.45
N GLU A 156 -14.76 -24.17 -0.62
CA GLU A 156 -15.03 -23.75 0.77
C GLU A 156 -13.75 -23.74 1.61
N LEU A 157 -12.94 -24.80 1.52
CA LEU A 157 -11.64 -24.84 2.20
C LEU A 157 -10.73 -23.69 1.72
N LEU A 158 -10.68 -23.44 0.41
CA LEU A 158 -9.88 -22.37 -0.16
C LEU A 158 -10.37 -20.99 0.31
N GLN A 159 -11.68 -20.75 0.36
CA GLN A 159 -12.27 -19.52 0.88
C GLN A 159 -11.93 -19.30 2.35
N ARG A 160 -11.95 -20.35 3.16
CA ARG A 160 -11.54 -20.29 4.57
C ARG A 160 -10.07 -19.92 4.71
N GLU A 161 -9.19 -20.55 3.93
CA GLU A 161 -7.75 -20.18 3.90
C GLU A 161 -7.56 -18.71 3.50
N GLN A 162 -8.33 -18.21 2.52
CA GLN A 162 -8.27 -16.80 2.12
C GLN A 162 -8.76 -15.87 3.24
N ALA A 163 -9.85 -16.22 3.92
CA ALA A 163 -10.40 -15.44 5.02
C ALA A 163 -9.45 -15.39 6.23
N GLU A 164 -8.86 -16.52 6.59
CA GLU A 164 -7.86 -16.60 7.66
C GLU A 164 -6.63 -15.75 7.33
N MET A 165 -6.15 -15.80 6.08
CA MET A 165 -5.03 -14.97 5.64
C MET A 165 -5.38 -13.48 5.61
N ALA A 166 -6.60 -13.14 5.17
CA ALA A 166 -7.11 -11.78 5.20
C ALA A 166 -7.21 -11.22 6.63
N GLN A 167 -7.69 -12.05 7.57
CA GLN A 167 -7.78 -11.72 8.99
C GLN A 167 -6.40 -11.56 9.63
N GLN A 168 -5.45 -12.46 9.34
CA GLN A 168 -4.06 -12.32 9.81
C GLN A 168 -3.47 -10.98 9.34
N LEU A 169 -3.67 -10.64 8.07
CA LEU A 169 -3.21 -9.37 7.51
C LEU A 169 -3.90 -8.16 8.15
N ALA A 170 -5.20 -8.24 8.45
CA ALA A 170 -5.93 -7.19 9.15
C ALA A 170 -5.47 -7.03 10.62
N ASN A 171 -5.17 -8.14 11.30
CA ASN A 171 -4.70 -8.12 12.68
C ASN A 171 -3.30 -7.48 12.79
N LEU A 172 -2.42 -7.74 11.83
CA LEU A 172 -1.12 -7.04 11.73
C LEU A 172 -1.30 -5.51 11.55
N GLN A 173 -2.42 -5.06 10.96
CA GLN A 173 -2.73 -3.63 10.87
C GLN A 173 -3.24 -3.05 12.20
N THR A 174 -3.96 -3.83 13.01
CA THR A 174 -4.54 -3.39 14.28
C THR A 174 -3.61 -3.53 15.49
N ASP A 175 -2.72 -4.53 15.53
CA ASP A 175 -1.81 -4.71 16.69
C ASP A 175 -0.77 -3.58 16.81
N VAL A 176 -0.38 -2.96 15.70
CA VAL A 176 0.46 -1.74 15.73
C VAL A 176 -0.35 -0.49 16.18
N ARG A 177 -1.68 -0.60 16.27
CA ARG A 177 -2.56 0.46 16.80
C ARG A 177 -2.67 0.44 18.33
N MET A 178 -2.04 -0.52 19.03
CA MET A 178 -2.12 -0.67 20.50
C MET A 178 -0.76 -0.45 21.18
N SER A 179 -0.18 0.75 21.05
CA SER A 179 0.83 1.26 22.00
C SER A 179 0.87 2.80 22.00
N TYR A 180 -0.29 3.42 22.19
CA TYR A 180 -0.36 4.79 22.70
C TYR A 180 -1.38 4.81 23.83
N GLY A 181 -0.90 4.56 25.05
CA GLY A 181 -1.74 4.64 26.24
C GLY A 181 -1.09 3.97 27.43
N ASN A 182 -0.25 4.73 28.16
CA ASN A 182 -0.36 4.93 29.60
C ASN A 182 0.92 5.54 30.16
N ASP A 183 1.01 6.87 30.13
CA ASP A 183 1.80 7.77 30.99
C ASP A 183 1.72 9.17 30.36
N ALA A 184 1.29 10.28 30.97
CA ALA A 184 0.77 10.57 32.28
C ALA A 184 0.01 11.91 32.20
N LEU A 185 -1.08 12.02 32.96
CA LEU A 185 -1.67 13.23 33.56
C LEU A 185 -1.66 14.56 32.78
N MET A 186 -2.85 15.01 32.40
CA MET A 186 -3.23 16.44 32.47
C MET A 186 -4.26 16.59 33.60
N PRO A 187 -4.03 17.41 34.63
CA PRO A 187 -5.05 17.67 35.64
C PRO A 187 -5.99 18.82 35.23
N ASP A 188 -7.27 18.55 35.49
CA ASP A 188 -8.41 19.39 35.87
C ASP A 188 -8.82 20.63 35.06
N GLN A 189 -9.87 20.41 34.26
CA GLN A 189 -11.22 20.96 34.39
C GLN A 189 -11.38 22.39 34.98
N GLU A 190 -11.82 23.32 34.14
CA GLU A 190 -12.69 24.44 34.53
C GLU A 190 -13.89 24.48 33.56
N LEU A 191 -15.07 24.73 34.14
CA LEU A 191 -16.42 24.55 33.59
C LEU A 191 -16.81 25.54 32.49
N GLY A 192 -17.74 25.14 31.61
CA GLY A 192 -18.45 26.05 30.71
C GLY A 192 -19.49 25.34 29.85
N ASP A 193 -20.76 25.48 30.26
CA ASP A 193 -21.97 24.87 29.69
C ASP A 193 -22.19 25.08 28.18
N GLY A 194 -22.92 24.15 27.55
CA GLY A 194 -23.90 24.50 26.53
C GLY A 194 -23.98 23.62 25.27
N GLN A 195 -25.04 22.82 25.24
CA GLN A 195 -25.87 22.50 24.06
C GLN A 195 -25.34 21.49 23.01
N THR A 196 -25.92 20.29 23.13
CA THR A 196 -26.59 19.49 22.10
C THR A 196 -26.71 20.09 20.68
N ASP A 197 -26.41 19.23 19.70
CA ASP A 197 -27.32 18.77 18.63
C ASP A 197 -26.74 18.87 17.20
N PHE A 198 -27.24 17.96 16.34
CA PHE A 198 -27.13 17.89 14.86
C PHE A 198 -26.02 17.04 14.21
N LEU A 199 -26.39 15.79 13.93
CA LEU A 199 -26.16 15.16 12.62
C LEU A 199 -27.17 15.73 11.59
N PRO A 200 -26.81 15.76 10.30
CA PRO A 200 -27.62 15.04 9.30
C PRO A 200 -26.71 14.27 8.33
N GLN A 201 -26.92 12.96 8.12
CA GLN A 201 -27.94 12.30 7.29
C GLN A 201 -27.69 12.46 5.78
N GLU A 202 -27.55 11.29 5.16
CA GLU A 202 -27.40 10.97 3.74
C GLU A 202 -28.57 11.50 2.90
N ASP A 203 -28.32 11.81 1.62
CA ASP A 203 -29.21 11.36 0.54
C ASP A 203 -28.53 11.40 -0.85
N THR A 204 -28.34 10.19 -1.38
CA THR A 204 -28.59 9.71 -2.76
C THR A 204 -28.57 10.69 -3.94
N LEU A 205 -27.67 10.43 -4.93
CA LEU A 205 -27.98 10.56 -6.36
C LEU A 205 -27.10 9.65 -7.25
N GLY A 206 -27.76 8.79 -8.05
CA GLY A 206 -27.40 8.60 -9.47
C GLY A 206 -26.55 7.38 -9.88
N LEU A 207 -27.22 6.26 -10.18
CA LEU A 207 -26.72 5.23 -11.11
C LEU A 207 -26.54 5.83 -12.51
N GLY A 208 -25.32 5.81 -13.05
CA GLY A 208 -25.07 6.13 -14.46
C GLY A 208 -23.66 6.62 -14.76
N GLY A 209 -22.70 5.70 -14.87
CA GLY A 209 -21.35 6.02 -15.33
C GLY A 209 -20.30 5.07 -14.78
N ILE A 210 -20.29 3.81 -15.24
CA ILE A 210 -19.16 2.90 -15.02
C ILE A 210 -17.99 3.41 -15.86
N GLY A 211 -17.29 4.41 -15.34
CA GLY A 211 -15.94 4.74 -15.75
C GLY A 211 -15.00 3.78 -15.03
N PHE A 212 -14.32 2.92 -15.80
CA PHE A 212 -13.15 2.20 -15.30
C PHE A 212 -12.17 3.21 -14.72
N ILE A 213 -12.00 3.24 -13.39
CA ILE A 213 -10.98 4.06 -12.76
C ILE A 213 -9.65 3.33 -12.95
N HIS A 214 -8.82 3.89 -13.84
CA HIS A 214 -7.47 3.40 -14.11
C HIS A 214 -6.55 3.74 -12.92
N PRO A 215 -5.63 2.83 -12.51
CA PRO A 215 -4.77 3.01 -11.33
C PRO A 215 -3.67 4.08 -11.49
N GLU A 216 -3.59 4.78 -12.63
CA GLU A 216 -2.62 5.86 -12.88
C GLU A 216 -2.71 7.04 -11.89
N SER A 217 -3.76 7.09 -11.07
CA SER A 217 -3.92 8.11 -10.02
C SER A 217 -2.96 7.92 -8.83
N PHE A 218 -2.35 6.74 -8.69
CA PHE A 218 -1.51 6.41 -7.52
C PHE A 218 -0.13 7.08 -7.56
N ASN A 219 0.31 7.53 -8.74
CA ASN A 219 1.69 7.97 -8.96
C ASN A 219 1.79 9.38 -9.56
N GLN A 220 0.74 10.20 -9.45
CA GLN A 220 0.82 11.57 -9.95
C GLN A 220 1.80 12.38 -9.09
N PRO A 221 2.90 12.91 -9.67
CA PRO A 221 3.65 13.94 -8.99
C PRO A 221 2.73 15.15 -8.82
N ASN A 222 2.75 15.75 -7.62
CA ASN A 222 2.05 17.00 -7.35
C ASN A 222 2.68 18.12 -8.20
N THR A 223 2.27 18.25 -9.47
CA THR A 223 2.65 19.36 -10.36
C THR A 223 1.59 20.44 -10.31
N GLU A 224 1.33 20.95 -9.11
CA GLU A 224 0.56 22.18 -8.92
C GLU A 224 1.35 23.10 -7.99
N ASN A 225 2.46 23.60 -8.53
CA ASN A 225 3.12 24.83 -8.09
C ASN A 225 4.03 25.34 -9.21
N GLN A 226 3.43 25.66 -10.36
CA GLN A 226 3.96 26.68 -11.27
C GLN A 226 2.79 27.55 -11.73
N GLY A 227 2.79 28.81 -11.32
CA GLY A 227 1.79 29.78 -11.76
C GLY A 227 1.70 31.05 -10.92
N THR A 228 2.63 31.98 -11.17
CA THR A 228 2.45 33.46 -11.19
C THR A 228 1.99 34.18 -9.91
N HIS A 229 2.91 34.93 -9.30
CA HIS A 229 2.99 36.40 -9.45
C HIS A 229 4.35 36.94 -9.00
#